data_AF-A0A1F6IL56-F1
#
_entry.id   AF-A0A1F6IL56-F1
#
_cell.length_a   1.000
_cell.length_b   1.000
_cell.length_c   1.000
_cell.angle_alpha   90.00
_cell.angle_beta   90.00
_cell.angle_gamma   90.00
#
_symmetry.space_group_name_H-M   'P 1'
#
loop_
_entity.id
_entity.type
_entity.pdbx_description
1 polymer ?
#
loop_
_entity_poly.entity_id
_entity_poly.type
_entity_poly.pdbx_seq_one_letter_code
_entity_poly.pdbx_strand_id
1 'polypeptide(L)'
;MKGQTLIEVLVALGISGIIIAAIVTLVTVSLQSAQFTKEQHLATEYAQEGMEEMRTLRDTQWATFLSYVPSSGSLRSFCLDQNTRTLRNASSCGQNLGTFVRKVEFQKDVDPCIGNAAKVNVYVLWRDSKCQQTGISDEFALYCHQVKLSSCFSNTNVLPTP
;
A
#
# COMPACT_ATOMS: atom_id res chain seq x y z
N MET A 1 -3.90 26.54 -61.58
CA MET A 1 -3.71 26.60 -60.11
C MET A 1 -4.90 27.36 -59.52
N LYS A 2 -5.45 26.92 -58.38
CA LYS A 2 -6.52 27.52 -57.56
C LYS A 2 -7.80 26.69 -57.53
N GLY A 3 -7.95 26.01 -56.41
CA GLY A 3 -9.12 25.26 -56.00
C GLY A 3 -8.89 24.58 -54.65
N GLN A 4 -8.08 25.17 -53.75
CA GLN A 4 -8.10 24.74 -52.35
C GLN A 4 -9.41 25.28 -51.78
N THR A 5 -10.41 24.41 -51.74
CA THR A 5 -11.76 24.76 -51.32
C THR A 5 -11.73 25.13 -49.84
N LEU A 6 -12.33 26.26 -49.44
CA LEU A 6 -12.38 26.70 -48.03
C LEU A 6 -12.93 25.61 -47.09
N ILE A 7 -13.83 24.77 -47.61
CA ILE A 7 -14.36 23.59 -46.92
C ILE A 7 -13.30 22.51 -46.63
N GLU A 8 -12.30 22.33 -47.48
CA GLU A 8 -11.21 21.36 -47.29
C GLU A 8 -10.32 21.76 -46.11
N VAL A 9 -10.05 23.06 -45.96
CA VAL A 9 -9.31 23.60 -44.81
C VAL A 9 -10.11 23.42 -43.52
N LEU A 10 -11.41 23.67 -43.54
CA LEU A 10 -12.29 23.46 -42.39
C LEU A 10 -12.34 21.99 -41.96
N VAL A 11 -12.47 21.07 -42.93
CA VAL A 11 -12.47 19.63 -42.67
C VAL A 11 -11.12 19.18 -42.11
N ALA A 12 -10.01 19.64 -42.70
CA ALA A 12 -8.67 19.32 -42.21
C ALA A 12 -8.45 19.83 -40.76
N LEU A 13 -8.91 21.03 -40.43
CA LEU A 13 -8.85 21.58 -39.07
C LEU A 13 -9.71 20.77 -38.09
N GLY A 14 -10.92 20.38 -38.50
CA GLY A 14 -11.80 19.55 -37.67
C GLY A 14 -11.18 18.19 -37.36
N ILE A 15 -10.64 17.51 -38.37
CA ILE A 15 -9.96 16.22 -38.21
C ILE A 15 -8.72 16.38 -37.31
N SER A 16 -7.91 17.43 -37.51
CA SER A 16 -6.73 17.70 -36.69
C SER A 16 -7.09 17.89 -35.22
N GLY A 17 -8.18 18.62 -34.93
CA GLY A 17 -8.66 18.82 -33.57
C GLY A 17 -9.03 17.52 -32.86
N ILE A 18 -9.73 16.61 -33.56
CA ILE A 18 -10.10 15.30 -33.03
C ILE A 18 -8.86 14.45 -32.74
N ILE A 19 -7.88 14.45 -33.66
CA ILE A 19 -6.62 13.71 -33.49
C ILE A 19 -5.86 14.22 -32.27
N ILE A 20 -5.72 15.54 -32.10
CA ILE A 20 -5.01 16.13 -30.95
C ILE A 20 -5.73 15.76 -29.65
N ALA A 21 -7.06 15.88 -29.59
CA ALA A 21 -7.83 15.50 -28.40
C ALA A 21 -7.62 14.02 -28.04
N ALA A 22 -7.62 13.13 -29.03
CA ALA A 22 -7.37 11.71 -28.82
C ALA A 22 -5.94 11.43 -28.31
N ILE A 23 -4.93 12.15 -28.80
CA ILE A 23 -3.55 12.00 -28.32
C ILE A 23 -3.44 12.46 -26.86
N VAL A 24 -4.04 13.60 -26.51
CA VAL A 24 -3.99 14.13 -25.15
C VAL A 24 -4.62 13.18 -24.13
N THR A 25 -5.76 12.57 -24.46
CA THR A 25 -6.40 11.58 -23.58
C THR A 25 -5.53 10.34 -23.40
N LEU A 26 -4.94 9.82 -24.48
CA LEU A 26 -4.01 8.69 -24.42
C LEU A 26 -2.80 8.99 -23.55
N VAL A 27 -2.15 10.14 -23.75
CA VAL A 27 -0.99 10.57 -22.95
C VAL A 27 -1.36 10.68 -21.47
N THR A 28 -2.52 11.24 -21.17
CA THR A 28 -3.00 11.38 -19.78
C THR A 28 -3.20 10.01 -19.12
N VAL A 29 -3.81 9.05 -19.84
CA VAL A 29 -3.98 7.68 -19.35
C VAL A 29 -2.63 6.99 -19.14
N SER A 30 -1.68 7.14 -20.08
CA SER A 30 -0.34 6.59 -19.95
C SER A 30 0.41 7.14 -18.74
N LEU A 31 0.33 8.45 -18.48
CA LEU A 31 0.95 9.08 -17.32
C LEU A 31 0.37 8.57 -16.01
N GLN A 32 -0.97 8.46 -15.91
CA GLN A 32 -1.62 7.91 -14.72
C GLN A 32 -1.21 6.46 -14.46
N SER A 33 -1.12 5.63 -15.50
CA SER A 33 -0.67 4.23 -15.37
C SER A 33 0.79 4.14 -14.93
N ALA A 34 1.66 5.02 -15.44
CA ALA A 34 3.05 5.10 -15.03
C ALA A 34 3.20 5.53 -13.56
N GLN A 35 2.41 6.52 -13.12
CA GLN A 35 2.36 6.95 -11.72
C GLN A 35 1.89 5.83 -10.80
N PHE A 36 0.78 5.15 -11.14
CA PHE A 36 0.28 4.01 -10.37
C PHE A 36 1.33 2.90 -10.24
N THR A 37 2.00 2.55 -11.34
CA THR A 37 3.06 1.51 -11.33
C THR A 37 4.22 1.91 -10.42
N LYS A 38 4.63 3.19 -10.46
CA LYS A 38 5.68 3.73 -9.58
C LYS A 38 5.27 3.66 -8.11
N GLU A 39 4.05 4.09 -7.78
CA GLU A 39 3.53 4.06 -6.41
C GLU A 39 3.37 2.63 -5.90
N GLN A 40 2.90 1.70 -6.73
CA GLN A 40 2.83 0.27 -6.42
C GLN A 40 4.22 -0.31 -6.10
N HIS A 41 5.25 0.06 -6.87
CA HIS A 41 6.63 -0.36 -6.62
C HIS A 41 7.13 0.15 -5.27
N LEU A 42 7.00 1.46 -5.02
CA LEU A 42 7.41 2.08 -3.76
C LEU A 42 6.65 1.50 -2.56
N ALA A 43 5.34 1.28 -2.69
CA ALA A 43 4.53 0.67 -1.65
C ALA A 43 4.99 -0.76 -1.33
N THR A 44 5.41 -1.51 -2.35
CA THR A 44 5.98 -2.85 -2.18
C THR A 44 7.31 -2.80 -1.44
N GLU A 45 8.20 -1.87 -1.80
CA GLU A 45 9.47 -1.66 -1.11
C GLU A 45 9.25 -1.28 0.37
N TYR A 46 8.34 -0.35 0.66
CA TYR A 46 8.01 0.03 2.03
C TYR A 46 7.36 -1.09 2.84
N ALA A 47 6.57 -1.96 2.19
CA ALA A 47 5.99 -3.12 2.84
C ALA A 47 7.08 -4.16 3.15
N GLN A 48 8.03 -4.39 2.24
CA GLN A 48 9.16 -5.28 2.44
C GLN A 48 10.07 -4.78 3.57
N GLU A 49 10.41 -3.48 3.56
CA GLU A 49 11.15 -2.82 4.64
C GLU A 49 10.41 -3.00 5.98
N GLY A 50 9.11 -2.70 6.03
CA GLY A 50 8.33 -2.87 7.24
C GLY A 50 8.31 -4.32 7.74
N MET A 51 8.23 -5.30 6.83
CA MET A 51 8.29 -6.71 7.20
C MET A 51 9.67 -7.09 7.74
N GLU A 52 10.74 -6.52 7.19
CA GLU A 52 12.10 -6.76 7.65
C GLU A 52 12.37 -6.15 9.03
N GLU A 53 11.80 -4.98 9.31
CA GLU A 53 11.83 -4.42 10.66
C GLU A 53 11.08 -5.32 11.66
N MET A 54 9.99 -5.99 11.25
CA MET A 54 9.30 -6.97 12.10
C MET A 54 10.13 -8.23 12.32
N ARG A 55 10.86 -8.71 11.31
CA ARG A 55 11.84 -9.81 11.47
C ARG A 55 12.95 -9.42 12.42
N THR A 56 13.53 -8.23 12.23
CA THR A 56 14.60 -7.71 13.08
C THR A 56 14.11 -7.54 14.52
N LEU A 57 12.90 -7.01 14.74
CA LEU A 57 12.30 -6.88 16.06
C LEU A 57 12.09 -8.24 16.73
N ARG A 58 11.62 -9.24 15.98
CA ARG A 58 11.48 -10.63 16.45
C ARG A 58 12.83 -11.20 16.89
N ASP A 59 13.86 -11.05 16.06
CA ASP A 59 15.18 -11.69 16.26
C ASP A 59 16.00 -11.00 17.34
N THR A 60 15.92 -9.68 17.46
CA THR A 60 16.72 -8.90 18.41
C THR A 60 16.02 -8.66 19.75
N GLN A 61 14.69 -8.60 19.77
CA GLN A 61 13.91 -8.22 20.95
C GLN A 61 12.60 -9.03 21.05
N TRP A 62 12.72 -10.35 21.17
CA TRP A 62 11.57 -11.26 21.23
C TRP A 62 10.52 -10.89 22.30
N ALA A 63 10.95 -10.46 23.50
CA ALA A 63 10.04 -10.03 24.56
C ALA A 63 9.21 -8.80 24.16
N THR A 64 9.85 -7.81 23.52
CA THR A 64 9.19 -6.62 22.98
C THR A 64 8.23 -7.01 21.85
N PHE A 65 8.67 -7.87 20.93
CA PHE A 65 7.83 -8.40 19.85
C PHE A 65 6.54 -9.03 20.40
N LEU A 66 6.65 -9.91 21.41
CA LEU A 66 5.50 -10.55 22.03
C LEU A 66 4.55 -9.59 22.73
N SER A 67 5.02 -8.45 23.24
CA SER A 67 4.14 -7.44 23.85
C SER A 67 3.14 -6.82 22.86
N TYR A 68 3.48 -6.84 21.56
CA TYR A 68 2.61 -6.37 20.49
C TYR A 68 1.60 -7.43 20.03
N VAL A 69 1.92 -8.72 20.23
CA VAL A 69 1.05 -9.83 19.87
C VAL A 69 -0.12 -9.90 20.86
N PRO A 70 -1.38 -9.78 20.39
CA PRO A 70 -2.53 -9.87 21.28
C PRO A 70 -2.82 -11.32 21.70
N SER A 71 -3.82 -11.50 22.56
CA SER A 71 -4.38 -12.83 22.85
C SER A 71 -4.94 -13.49 21.58
N SER A 72 -5.08 -14.82 21.61
CA SER A 72 -5.62 -15.60 20.49
C SER A 72 -6.98 -15.05 20.02
N GLY A 73 -7.16 -14.98 18.70
CA GLY A 73 -8.40 -14.48 18.08
C GLY A 73 -8.60 -12.95 18.13
N SER A 74 -7.68 -12.19 18.72
CA SER A 74 -7.73 -10.71 18.72
C SER A 74 -6.79 -10.12 17.66
N LEU A 75 -7.12 -8.93 17.17
CA LEU A 75 -6.28 -8.14 16.25
C LEU A 75 -5.81 -6.87 16.95
N ARG A 76 -4.54 -6.51 16.77
CA ARG A 76 -3.98 -5.26 17.24
C ARG A 76 -3.23 -4.55 16.12
N SER A 77 -3.51 -3.27 15.95
CA SER A 77 -2.95 -2.43 14.90
C SER A 77 -1.94 -1.43 15.45
N PHE A 78 -0.89 -1.18 14.67
CA PHE A 78 0.17 -0.23 14.98
C PHE A 78 0.60 0.51 13.72
N CYS A 79 1.25 1.64 13.92
CA CYS A 79 1.89 2.42 12.89
C CYS A 79 3.39 2.25 12.98
N LEU A 80 4.03 2.12 11.83
CA LEU A 80 5.47 2.05 11.72
C LEU A 80 5.93 3.19 10.82
N ASP A 81 6.44 4.25 11.43
CA ASP A 81 6.89 5.44 10.71
C ASP A 81 8.24 5.18 10.03
N GLN A 82 8.69 6.08 9.15
CA GLN A 82 9.96 5.91 8.43
C GLN A 82 11.17 5.95 9.38
N ASN A 83 12.17 5.09 9.15
CA ASN A 83 13.43 5.04 9.91
C ASN A 83 13.27 4.83 11.43
N THR A 84 12.16 4.25 11.87
CA THR A 84 11.98 3.85 13.28
C THR A 84 11.63 2.37 13.39
N ARG A 85 11.95 1.79 14.55
CA ARG A 85 11.60 0.42 14.95
C ARG A 85 10.51 0.39 16.00
N THR A 86 10.05 1.57 16.44
CA THR A 86 9.02 1.68 17.46
C THR A 86 7.65 1.62 16.81
N LEU A 87 6.80 0.72 17.32
CA LEU A 87 5.41 0.61 16.89
C LEU A 87 4.54 1.55 17.72
N ARG A 88 3.87 2.49 17.04
CA ARG A 88 2.92 3.40 17.70
C ARG A 88 1.53 2.78 17.67
N ASN A 89 0.92 2.58 18.83
CA ASN A 89 -0.46 2.10 18.91
C ASN A 89 -1.40 3.20 18.40
N ALA A 90 -2.18 2.92 17.36
CA ALA A 90 -3.21 3.80 16.87
C ALA A 90 -4.30 3.02 16.12
N SER A 91 -5.54 3.51 16.21
CA SER A 91 -6.65 3.03 15.38
C SER A 91 -6.52 3.48 13.92
N SER A 92 -5.77 4.57 13.67
CA SER A 92 -5.44 5.10 12.35
C SER A 92 -4.04 5.70 12.39
N CYS A 93 -3.23 5.40 11.37
CA CYS A 93 -1.87 5.90 11.24
C CYS A 93 -1.81 7.26 10.56
N GLY A 94 -2.75 7.57 9.67
CA GLY A 94 -2.61 8.68 8.75
C GLY A 94 -1.32 8.56 7.91
N GLN A 95 -1.01 9.59 7.12
CA GLN A 95 0.22 9.60 6.33
C GLN A 95 1.45 9.62 7.24
N ASN A 96 2.26 8.57 7.18
CA ASN A 96 3.48 8.42 7.98
C ASN A 96 4.73 8.02 7.17
N LEU A 97 4.58 7.79 5.86
CA LEU A 97 5.67 7.65 4.89
C LEU A 97 5.43 8.56 3.68
N GLY A 98 5.56 9.87 3.88
CA GLY A 98 5.26 10.85 2.84
C GLY A 98 3.79 10.82 2.47
N THR A 99 3.45 10.37 1.25
CA THR A 99 2.07 10.22 0.80
C THR A 99 1.43 8.88 1.18
N PHE A 100 2.23 7.93 1.66
CA PHE A 100 1.82 6.59 2.02
C PHE A 100 1.50 6.46 3.52
N VAL A 101 0.71 5.45 3.83
CA VAL A 101 0.45 4.98 5.19
C VAL A 101 1.03 3.60 5.36
N ARG A 102 1.84 3.37 6.40
CA ARG A 102 2.34 2.05 6.78
C ARG A 102 1.74 1.64 8.11
N LYS A 103 0.98 0.55 8.08
CA LYS A 103 0.28 -0.04 9.21
C LYS A 103 0.73 -1.49 9.41
N VAL A 104 0.89 -1.91 10.66
CA VAL A 104 1.24 -3.27 11.04
C VAL A 104 0.11 -3.84 11.89
N GLU A 105 -0.35 -5.04 11.59
CA GLU A 105 -1.37 -5.74 12.36
C GLU A 105 -0.83 -7.07 12.87
N PHE A 106 -1.04 -7.31 14.17
CA PHE A 106 -0.69 -8.55 14.85
C PHE A 106 -1.95 -9.33 15.17
N GLN A 107 -1.92 -10.62 14.91
CA GLN A 107 -2.92 -11.59 15.32
C GLN A 107 -2.21 -12.85 15.82
N LYS A 108 -2.81 -13.57 16.76
CA LYS A 108 -2.25 -14.81 17.30
C LYS A 108 -3.16 -15.99 17.00
N ASP A 109 -2.56 -17.13 16.64
CA ASP A 109 -3.24 -18.41 16.43
C ASP A 109 -4.35 -18.34 15.36
N VAL A 110 -4.05 -17.68 14.25
CA VAL A 110 -4.95 -17.52 13.11
C VAL A 110 -4.33 -18.14 11.86
N ASP A 111 -5.14 -18.83 11.05
CA ASP A 111 -4.67 -19.47 9.82
C ASP A 111 -3.87 -18.52 8.89
N PRO A 112 -2.74 -18.93 8.31
CA PRO A 112 -2.05 -20.23 8.46
C PRO A 112 -1.06 -20.30 9.66
N CYS A 113 -1.06 -19.29 10.54
CA CYS A 113 -0.16 -19.17 11.68
C CYS A 113 -0.78 -19.75 12.97
N ILE A 114 -0.90 -21.08 13.03
CA ILE A 114 -1.46 -21.81 14.18
C ILE A 114 -0.31 -22.33 15.07
N GLY A 115 -0.54 -22.47 16.38
CA GLY A 115 0.40 -23.16 17.30
C GLY A 115 1.37 -22.21 18.01
N ASN A 116 0.84 -21.14 18.60
CA ASN A 116 1.59 -20.03 19.22
C ASN A 116 2.41 -19.19 18.24
N ALA A 117 2.04 -19.19 16.96
CA ALA A 117 2.61 -18.28 15.97
C ALA A 117 1.85 -16.94 15.94
N ALA A 118 2.59 -15.85 15.80
CA ALA A 118 2.06 -14.52 15.54
C ALA A 118 1.97 -14.30 14.03
N LYS A 119 0.76 -14.06 13.52
CA LYS A 119 0.54 -13.55 12.17
C LYS A 119 0.77 -12.05 12.17
N VAL A 120 1.69 -11.60 11.35
CA VAL A 120 1.99 -10.18 11.17
C VAL A 120 1.65 -9.80 9.74
N ASN A 121 0.77 -8.81 9.61
CA ASN A 121 0.44 -8.19 8.34
C ASN A 121 1.03 -6.79 8.30
N VAL A 122 1.80 -6.48 7.28
CA VAL A 122 2.25 -5.11 6.99
C VAL A 122 1.47 -4.62 5.78
N TYR A 123 0.78 -3.50 5.97
CA TYR A 123 0.03 -2.80 4.94
C TYR A 123 0.75 -1.52 4.60
N VAL A 124 0.82 -1.23 3.30
CA VAL A 124 1.15 0.10 2.80
C VAL A 124 0.00 0.57 1.93
N LEU A 125 -0.61 1.69 2.33
CA LEU A 125 -1.79 2.25 1.69
C LEU A 125 -1.49 3.61 1.07
N TRP A 126 -2.13 3.91 -0.05
CA TRP A 126 -2.08 5.23 -0.68
C TRP A 126 -3.37 5.50 -1.46
N ARG A 127 -3.49 6.74 -1.92
CA ARG A 127 -4.61 7.18 -2.73
C ARG A 127 -4.10 8.05 -3.87
N ASP A 128 -4.77 7.95 -5.00
CA ASP A 128 -4.58 8.81 -6.16
C ASP A 128 -5.83 9.66 -6.42
N SER A 129 -5.84 10.41 -7.52
CA SER A 129 -6.98 11.23 -7.93
C SER A 129 -8.21 10.43 -8.40
N LYS A 130 -8.10 9.10 -8.54
CA LYS A 130 -9.20 8.22 -8.91
C LYS A 130 -9.92 7.64 -7.68
N CYS A 131 -9.29 7.68 -6.50
CA CYS A 131 -9.95 7.28 -5.27
C CYS A 131 -11.13 8.22 -4.95
N GLN A 132 -12.33 7.66 -4.84
CA GLN A 132 -13.49 8.42 -4.40
C GLN A 132 -13.42 8.65 -2.89
N GLN A 133 -13.58 9.90 -2.46
CA GLN A 133 -13.73 10.23 -1.05
C GLN A 133 -15.11 9.76 -0.60
N THR A 134 -15.17 8.53 -0.09
CA THR A 134 -16.31 8.09 0.71
C THR A 134 -16.20 8.84 2.05
N GLY A 135 -17.27 9.44 2.55
CA GLY A 135 -17.30 10.16 3.84
C GLY A 135 -17.11 9.23 5.06
N ILE A 136 -16.25 8.22 4.94
CA ILE A 136 -16.02 7.11 5.82
C ILE A 136 -14.67 7.35 6.52
N SER A 137 -14.64 7.17 7.83
CA SER A 137 -13.44 7.34 8.66
C SER A 137 -12.58 6.07 8.75
N ASP A 138 -12.81 5.09 7.89
CA ASP A 138 -12.00 3.87 7.83
C ASP A 138 -10.78 4.14 6.94
N GLU A 139 -9.59 3.92 7.50
CA GLU A 139 -8.32 4.14 6.82
C GLU A 139 -8.23 3.31 5.53
N PHE A 140 -8.73 2.06 5.54
CA PHE A 140 -8.76 1.23 4.33
C PHE A 140 -9.77 1.71 3.28
N ALA A 141 -10.80 2.46 3.69
CA ALA A 141 -11.76 3.06 2.76
C ALA A 141 -11.27 4.40 2.20
N LEU A 142 -10.45 5.13 2.96
CA LEU A 142 -9.85 6.40 2.55
C LEU A 142 -8.71 6.21 1.53
N TYR A 143 -7.96 5.11 1.66
CA TYR A 143 -6.86 4.74 0.77
C TYR A 143 -7.29 3.58 -0.12
N CYS A 144 -7.63 3.86 -1.37
CA CYS A 144 -8.21 2.85 -2.26
C CYS A 144 -7.19 1.83 -2.82
N HIS A 145 -5.89 2.10 -2.67
CA HIS A 145 -4.82 1.20 -3.08
C HIS A 145 -4.04 0.68 -1.87
N GLN A 146 -3.64 -0.59 -1.93
CA GLN A 146 -2.86 -1.20 -0.87
C GLN A 146 -1.90 -2.28 -1.37
N VAL A 147 -0.79 -2.42 -0.66
CA VAL A 147 0.08 -3.60 -0.67
C VAL A 147 0.02 -4.25 0.70
N LYS A 148 -0.18 -5.57 0.74
CA LYS A 148 -0.18 -6.37 1.97
C LYS A 148 0.89 -7.45 1.88
N LEU A 149 1.78 -7.47 2.87
CA LEU A 149 2.66 -8.61 3.12
C LEU A 149 2.28 -9.28 4.43
N SER A 150 2.28 -10.61 4.44
CA SER A 150 1.90 -11.40 5.60
C SER A 150 2.97 -12.43 5.92
N SER A 151 3.31 -12.58 7.19
CA SER A 151 4.26 -13.59 7.64
C SER A 151 3.85 -14.17 9.00
N CYS A 152 4.22 -15.42 9.25
CA CYS A 152 4.06 -16.07 10.55
C CYS A 152 5.39 -16.02 11.28
N PHE A 153 5.37 -15.54 12.51
CA PHE A 153 6.53 -15.51 13.39
C PHE A 153 6.29 -16.39 14.61
N SER A 154 7.20 -17.32 14.84
CA SER A 154 7.27 -18.14 16.03
C SER A 154 8.67 -18.03 16.64
N ASN A 155 8.81 -18.48 17.89
CA ASN A 155 10.12 -18.52 18.51
C ASN A 155 10.92 -19.69 17.92
N THR A 156 12.00 -19.39 17.22
CA THR A 156 12.91 -20.39 16.63
C THR A 156 13.84 -21.04 17.67
N ASN A 157 13.91 -20.51 18.90
CA ASN A 157 14.72 -21.06 20.00
C ASN A 157 14.00 -22.15 20.80
N VAL A 158 12.75 -22.48 20.45
CA VAL A 158 12.03 -23.60 21.05
C VAL A 158 12.12 -24.77 20.08
N LEU A 159 13.04 -25.70 20.36
CA LEU A 159 13.05 -27.00 19.67
C LEU A 159 11.64 -27.60 19.77
N PRO A 160 11.08 -28.18 18.69
CA PRO A 160 9.83 -28.91 18.81
C PRO A 160 10.05 -30.02 19.83
N THR A 161 9.27 -30.00 20.91
CA THR A 161 9.23 -31.12 21.85
C THR A 161 8.76 -32.35 21.08
N PRO A 162 9.50 -33.48 21.15
CA PRO A 162 9.16 -34.71 20.43
C PRO A 162 7.81 -35.28 20.86
#